data_AF-A0A3B0YFP9-F1
#
_entry.id   AF-A0A3B0YFP9-F1
#
_cell.length_a   1.000
_cell.length_b   1.000
_cell.length_c   1.000
_cell.angle_alpha   90.00
_cell.angle_beta   90.00
_cell.angle_gamma   90.00
#
_symmetry.space_group_name_H-M   'P 1'
#
loop_
_entity.id
_entity.type
_entity.pdbx_description
1 polymer ?
#
loop_
_entity_poly.entity_id
_entity_poly.type
_entity_poly.pdbx_seq_one_letter_code
_entity_poly.pdbx_strand_id
1 'polypeptide(L)' 'MATLAEKWYSDGQEKGLEKGLEKGREEGREEGERNLFKQIIQRRYDVDVLPAWAEQAVNAASKAQIESWTRKSFD' A
#
# COMPACT_ATOMS: atom_id res chain seq x y z
N MET A 1 -13.50 -21.67 -35.09
CA MET A 1 -14.20 -20.63 -34.32
C MET A 1 -14.03 -20.99 -32.86
N ALA A 2 -13.48 -20.10 -32.03
CA ALA A 2 -13.39 -20.37 -30.59
C ALA A 2 -14.80 -20.53 -30.02
N THR A 3 -15.00 -21.57 -29.23
CA THR A 3 -16.26 -21.88 -28.57
C THR A 3 -16.58 -20.81 -27.52
N LEU A 4 -17.86 -20.66 -27.20
CA LEU A 4 -18.29 -19.76 -26.13
C LEU A 4 -17.58 -20.10 -24.80
N ALA A 5 -17.33 -21.38 -24.53
CA ALA A 5 -16.60 -21.84 -23.35
C ALA A 5 -15.13 -21.34 -23.30
N GLU A 6 -14.40 -21.41 -24.42
CA GLU A 6 -13.02 -20.91 -24.50
C GLU A 6 -12.96 -19.39 -24.28
N LYS A 7 -13.94 -18.66 -24.82
CA LYS A 7 -14.03 -17.20 -24.65
C LYS A 7 -14.30 -16.80 -23.19
N TRP A 8 -15.21 -17.50 -22.52
CA TRP A 8 -15.51 -17.27 -21.09
C TRP A 8 -14.33 -17.62 -20.18
N TYR A 9 -13.61 -18.70 -20.50
CA TYR A 9 -12.42 -19.09 -19.74
C TYR A 9 -11.28 -18.07 -19.89
N SER A 10 -11.02 -17.61 -21.11
CA SER A 10 -10.03 -16.57 -21.40
C SER A 10 -10.36 -15.24 -20.69
N ASP A 11 -11.62 -14.80 -20.79
CA ASP A 11 -12.09 -13.56 -20.17
C ASP A 11 -12.04 -13.64 -18.63
N GLY A 12 -12.31 -14.82 -18.06
CA GLY A 12 -12.14 -15.07 -16.63
C GLY A 12 -10.68 -14.98 -16.16
N GLN A 13 -9.74 -15.51 -16.95
CA GLN A 13 -8.32 -15.41 -16.65
C GLN A 13 -7.80 -13.98 -16.76
N GLU A 14 -8.15 -13.24 -17.82
CA GLU A 14 -7.77 -11.84 -17.99
C GLU A 14 -8.28 -10.98 -16.84
N LYS A 15 -9.57 -11.10 -16.48
CA LYS A 15 -10.14 -10.37 -15.34
C LYS A 15 -9.52 -10.76 -14.01
N GLY A 16 -9.16 -12.03 -13.82
CA GLY A 16 -8.48 -12.49 -12.62
C GLY A 16 -7.09 -11.88 -12.49
N LEU A 17 -6.32 -11.87 -13.59
CA LEU A 17 -5.00 -11.28 -13.65
C LEU A 17 -5.03 -9.77 -13.43
N GLU A 18 -5.95 -9.06 -14.09
CA GLU A 18 -6.12 -7.61 -13.98
C GLU A 18 -6.43 -7.21 -12.53
N LYS A 19 -7.40 -7.87 -11.90
CA LYS A 19 -7.73 -7.63 -10.48
C LYS A 19 -6.56 -7.94 -9.54
N GLY A 20 -5.80 -9.00 -9.83
CA GLY A 20 -4.62 -9.38 -9.04
C GLY A 20 -3.52 -8.32 -9.12
N LEU A 21 -3.24 -7.83 -10.34
CA LEU A 21 -2.26 -6.78 -10.58
C LEU A 21 -2.67 -5.45 -9.95
N GLU A 22 -3.95 -5.07 -10.07
CA GLU A 22 -4.46 -3.83 -9.47
C GLU A 22 -4.35 -3.86 -7.95
N LYS A 23 -4.79 -4.96 -7.33
CA LYS A 23 -4.70 -5.13 -5.87
C LYS A 23 -3.25 -5.15 -5.39
N GLY A 24 -2.36 -5.90 -6.06
CA GLY A 24 -0.94 -5.94 -5.69
C GLY A 24 -0.26 -4.58 -5.83
N ARG A 25 -0.61 -3.80 -6.87
CA ARG A 25 -0.10 -2.44 -7.05
C ARG A 25 -0.58 -1.50 -5.95
N GLU A 26 -1.84 -1.61 -5.53
CA GLU A 26 -2.39 -0.81 -4.46
C GLU A 26 -1.75 -1.13 -3.11
N GLU A 27 -1.65 -2.42 -2.75
CA GLU A 27 -0.99 -2.90 -1.53
C GLU A 27 0.48 -2.45 -1.48
N GLY A 28 1.22 -2.62 -2.58
CA GLY A 28 2.62 -2.18 -2.66
C GLY A 28 2.79 -0.67 -2.52
N ARG A 29 1.82 0.12 -3.01
CA ARG A 29 1.83 1.58 -2.86
C ARG A 29 1.56 1.98 -1.41
N GLU A 30 0.60 1.34 -0.74
CA GLU A 30 0.33 1.60 0.68
C GLU A 30 1.52 1.23 1.58
N GLU A 31 2.14 0.07 1.34
CA GLU A 31 3.34 -0.34 2.08
C GLU A 31 4.49 0.65 1.86
N GLY A 32 4.70 1.10 0.62
CA GLY A 32 5.66 2.14 0.28
C GLY A 32 5.42 3.46 1.01
N GLU A 33 4.18 3.94 1.06
CA GLU A 33 3.80 5.16 1.78
C GLU A 33 4.06 5.03 3.30
N ARG A 34 3.69 3.90 3.91
CA ARG A 34 3.98 3.62 5.34
C ARG A 34 5.48 3.62 5.61
N ASN A 35 6.27 2.94 4.77
CA ASN A 35 7.72 2.86 4.93
C ASN A 35 8.40 4.23 4.74
N LEU A 36 7.92 5.05 3.80
CA LEU A 36 8.40 6.42 3.64
C LEU A 36 8.09 7.26 4.89
N PHE A 37 6.88 7.17 5.42
CA PHE A 37 6.49 7.87 6.64
C PHE A 37 7.36 7.46 7.84
N LYS A 38 7.66 6.16 8.00
CA LYS A 38 8.61 5.66 9.03
C LYS A 38 9.99 6.32 8.89
N GLN A 39 10.52 6.44 7.67
CA GLN A 39 11.82 7.10 7.46
C GLN A 39 11.78 8.61 7.78
N ILE A 40 10.68 9.30 7.46
CA ILE A 40 10.52 10.73 7.77
C ILE A 40 10.54 10.95 9.28
N ILE A 41 9.78 10.18 10.05
CA ILE A 41 9.73 10.34 11.51
C ILE A 41 11.04 9.90 12.19
N GLN A 42 11.70 8.84 11.70
CA GLN A 42 13.03 8.47 12.18
C GLN A 42 14.03 9.61 12.02
N ARG A 43 14.06 10.24 10.83
CA ARG A 43 14.94 11.38 10.56
C ARG A 43 14.53 12.65 11.31
N ARG A 44 13.24 12.95 11.42
CA ARG A 44 12.75 14.18 12.07
C ARG A 44 12.99 14.18 13.57
N TYR A 45 12.77 13.04 14.21
CA TYR A 45 12.91 12.91 15.66
C TYR A 45 14.29 12.37 16.09
N ASP A 46 15.20 12.15 15.13
CA ASP A 46 16.53 11.57 15.35
C ASP A 46 16.48 10.25 16.13
N VAL A 47 15.59 9.36 15.66
CA VAL A 47 15.32 8.05 16.27
C VAL A 47 15.73 6.96 15.30
N ASP A 48 16.71 6.14 15.68
CA ASP A 48 17.15 4.99 14.88
C ASP A 48 16.07 3.90 14.80
N VAL A 49 15.41 3.61 15.92
CA VAL A 49 14.41 2.55 16.04
C VAL A 49 13.08 3.13 16.50
N LEU A 50 12.07 3.01 15.64
CA LEU A 50 10.71 3.41 15.96
C LEU A 50 10.19 2.61 17.17
N PRO A 51 9.65 3.27 18.21
CA PRO A 51 9.01 2.58 19.32
C PRO A 51 7.88 1.66 18.83
N ALA A 52 7.69 0.52 19.49
CA ALA A 52 6.69 -0.47 19.08
C ALA A 52 5.27 0.11 18.94
N TRP A 53 4.89 1.05 19.81
CA TRP A 53 3.59 1.72 19.73
C TRP A 53 3.44 2.58 18.46
N ALA A 54 4.52 3.21 18.00
CA ALA A 54 4.53 4.05 16.81
C ALA A 54 4.48 3.19 15.54
N GLU A 55 5.21 2.08 15.54
CA GLU A 55 5.15 1.11 14.44
C GLU A 55 3.75 0.50 14.31
N GLN A 56 3.14 0.09 15.42
CA GLN A 56 1.75 -0.39 15.43
C GLN A 56 0.77 0.67 14.94
N ALA A 57 0.94 1.93 15.36
CA ALA A 57 0.10 3.03 14.90
C ALA A 57 0.22 3.26 13.39
N VAL A 58 1.43 3.20 12.82
CA VAL A 58 1.65 3.34 11.36
C VAL A 58 1.08 2.15 10.58
N ASN A 59 1.23 0.93 11.10
CA ASN A 59 0.70 -0.27 10.44
C ASN A 59 -0.83 -0.33 10.48
N ALA A 60 -1.45 0.13 11.57
CA ALA A 60 -2.91 0.20 11.72
C ALA A 60 -3.53 1.43 11.04
N ALA A 61 -2.73 2.42 10.66
CA ALA A 61 -3.22 3.64 10.03
C ALA A 61 -3.72 3.38 8.60
N SER A 62 -4.83 4.02 8.29
CA SER A 62 -5.31 4.15 6.91
C SER A 62 -4.40 5.05 6.10
N LYS A 63 -4.43 4.88 4.78
CA LYS A 63 -3.71 5.70 3.83
C LYS A 63 -3.91 7.21 4.05
N ALA A 64 -5.16 7.63 4.27
CA ALA A 64 -5.51 9.03 4.53
C ALA A 64 -4.87 9.59 5.81
N GLN A 65 -4.75 8.76 6.86
CA GLN A 65 -4.07 9.15 8.09
C GLN A 65 -2.57 9.32 7.87
N ILE A 66 -1.92 8.39 7.16
CA ILE A 66 -0.49 8.49 6.81
C ILE A 66 -0.21 9.75 5.99
N GLU A 67 -1.04 10.06 4.98
CA GLU A 67 -0.90 11.30 4.21
C GLU A 67 -1.07 12.55 5.08
N SER A 68 -2.04 12.54 6.01
CA SER A 68 -2.26 13.67 6.93
C SER A 68 -1.08 13.88 7.87
N TRP A 69 -0.57 12.79 8.47
CA TRP A 69 0.60 12.84 9.35
C TRP A 69 1.86 13.28 8.60
N THR A 70 2.03 12.80 7.36
CA THR A 70 3.14 13.19 6.50
C THR A 70 3.14 14.69 6.25
N ARG A 71 2.00 15.29 5.87
CA ARG A 71 1.89 16.75 5.68
C ARG A 71 2.23 17.52 6.95
N LYS A 72 1.65 17.13 8.08
CA LYS A 72 1.94 17.73 9.41
C LYS A 72 3.38 17.53 9.88
N SER A 73 4.12 16.59 9.28
CA SER A 73 5.53 16.37 9.59
C SER A 73 6.46 17.36 8.89
N PHE A 74 5.97 18.04 7.85
CA PHE A 74 6.71 19.06 7.09
C PHE A 74 6.29 20.50 7.43
N ASP A 75 5.14 20.69 8.08
CA ASP A 75 4.78 21.93 8.78
C ASP A 75 5.60 22.08 10.08
#